data_AF-A0A9E1ZMI0-F1
#
_entry.id   AF-A0A9E1ZMI0-F1
#
_cell.length_a   1.000
_cell.length_b   1.000
_cell.length_c   1.000
_cell.angle_alpha   90.00
_cell.angle_beta   90.00
_cell.angle_gamma   90.00
#
_symmetry.space_group_name_H-M   'P 1'
#
loop_
_entity.id
_entity.type
_entity.pdbx_description
1 polymer ?
#
loop_
_entity_poly.entity_id
_entity_poly.type
_entity_poly.pdbx_seq_one_letter_code
_entity_poly.pdbx_strand_id
1 'polypeptide(L)' 'MPKKTVVVDYKACEPEKCEDGICLAMLACEKKLLRQEAPYEMPDAKASMCLSCALCVQACPQNAVRVI' A
#
# COMPACT_ATOMS: atom_id res chain seq x y z
N MET A 1 -4.99 9.46 21.70
CA MET A 1 -3.75 9.43 20.89
C MET A 1 -4.15 9.13 19.45
N PRO A 2 -3.74 9.92 18.45
CA PRO A 2 -4.04 9.61 17.05
C PRO A 2 -3.37 8.29 16.67
N LYS A 3 -4.14 7.36 16.12
CA LYS A 3 -3.67 6.04 15.71
C LYS A 3 -2.97 6.19 14.36
N LYS A 4 -1.71 5.75 14.29
CA LYS A 4 -0.98 5.73 13.02
C LYS A 4 -1.66 4.79 12.01
N THR A 5 -1.66 5.16 10.74
CA THR A 5 -2.32 4.38 9.70
C THR A 5 -1.61 4.41 8.37
N VAL A 6 -1.95 3.45 7.51
CA VAL A 6 -1.41 3.33 6.15
C VAL A 6 -2.10 4.33 5.23
N VAL A 7 -1.30 4.97 4.39
CA VAL A 7 -1.74 5.91 3.34
C VAL A 7 -0.97 5.61 2.06
N VAL A 8 -1.66 5.67 0.93
CA VAL A 8 -1.08 5.56 -0.41
C VAL A 8 -0.94 6.97 -0.99
N ASP A 9 0.26 7.32 -1.41
CA ASP A 9 0.56 8.52 -2.16
C ASP A 9 0.33 8.25 -3.66
N TYR A 10 -0.88 8.55 -4.13
CA TYR A 10 -1.27 8.35 -5.53
C TYR A 10 -0.45 9.19 -6.53
N LYS A 11 0.27 10.22 -6.08
CA LYS A 11 1.17 10.98 -6.97
C LYS A 11 2.49 10.27 -7.19
N ALA A 12 2.93 9.49 -6.21
CA ALA A 12 4.17 8.71 -6.27
C ALA A 12 3.94 7.28 -6.76
N CYS A 13 2.70 6.78 -6.73
CA CYS A 13 2.35 5.45 -7.20
C CYS A 13 2.23 5.42 -8.73
N GLU A 14 3.10 4.67 -9.38
CA GLU A 14 3.13 4.42 -10.82
C GLU A 14 3.03 2.91 -11.06
N PRO A 15 1.82 2.33 -11.13
CA PRO A 15 1.62 0.88 -11.23
C PRO A 15 2.37 0.24 -12.43
N GLU A 16 2.60 0.99 -13.50
CA GLU A 16 3.34 0.54 -14.69
C GLU A 16 4.81 0.18 -14.41
N LYS A 17 5.43 0.69 -13.35
CA LYS A 17 6.80 0.29 -12.96
C LYS A 17 6.83 -0.86 -11.96
N CYS A 18 5.68 -1.42 -11.59
CA CYS A 18 5.58 -2.66 -10.82
C CYS A 18 5.55 -3.87 -11.76
N GLU A 19 6.16 -4.98 -11.36
CA GLU A 19 6.15 -6.24 -12.12
C GLU A 19 4.70 -6.70 -12.36
N ASP A 20 4.33 -6.88 -13.63
CA ASP A 20 2.97 -7.17 -14.12
C ASP A 20 1.88 -6.21 -13.59
N GLY A 21 2.25 -5.01 -13.16
CA GLY A 21 1.33 -4.06 -12.53
C GLY A 21 0.83 -4.50 -11.15
N ILE A 22 1.48 -5.47 -10.51
CA ILE A 22 1.04 -6.05 -9.22
C ILE A 22 1.62 -5.26 -8.04
N CYS A 23 0.75 -4.89 -7.10
CA CYS A 23 1.15 -4.13 -5.92
C CYS A 23 1.79 -5.04 -4.85
N LEU A 24 3.13 -4.99 -4.72
CA LEU A 24 3.87 -5.72 -3.67
C LEU A 24 3.45 -5.30 -2.25
N ALA A 25 3.08 -4.03 -2.05
CA ALA A 25 2.62 -3.53 -0.76
C ALA A 25 1.27 -4.14 -0.33
N MET A 26 0.40 -4.45 -1.29
CA MET A 26 -0.85 -5.17 -1.07
C MET A 26 -0.57 -6.62 -0.67
N LEU A 27 0.34 -7.30 -1.38
CA LEU A 27 0.77 -8.67 -1.04
C LEU A 27 1.41 -8.77 0.35
N ALA A 28 2.16 -7.75 0.76
CA ALA A 28 2.78 -7.69 2.08
C ALA A 28 1.79 -7.44 3.23
N CYS A 29 0.56 -6.99 2.93
CA CYS A 29 -0.43 -6.69 3.96
C CYS A 29 -1.20 -7.95 4.37
N GLU A 30 -0.73 -8.68 5.39
CA GLU A 30 -1.42 -9.87 5.92
C GLU A 30 -2.86 -9.59 6.40
N LYS A 31 -3.13 -8.33 6.80
CA LYS A 31 -4.46 -7.88 7.24
C LYS A 31 -5.39 -7.50 6.10
N LYS A 32 -4.91 -7.55 4.84
CA LYS A 32 -5.68 -7.24 3.62
C LYS A 32 -6.34 -5.86 3.68
N LEU A 33 -5.63 -4.90 4.28
CA LEU A 33 -6.08 -3.51 4.37
C LEU A 33 -5.65 -2.67 3.17
N LEU A 34 -4.70 -3.15 2.39
CA LEU A 34 -4.42 -2.67 1.04
C LEU A 34 -5.07 -3.62 0.07
N ARG A 35 -5.86 -3.11 -0.87
CA ARG A 35 -6.53 -3.91 -1.89
C ARG A 35 -6.34 -3.26 -3.26
N GLN A 36 -5.79 -4.02 -4.19
CA GLN A 36 -5.72 -3.68 -5.60
C GLN A 36 -6.81 -4.49 -6.30
N GLU A 37 -7.73 -3.86 -7.01
CA GLU A 37 -8.85 -4.57 -7.67
C GLU A 37 -8.40 -5.30 -8.94
N ALA A 38 -7.48 -4.71 -9.70
CA ALA A 38 -6.89 -5.33 -10.89
C ALA A 38 -5.41 -4.94 -11.07
N PRO A 39 -4.62 -5.72 -11.83
CA PRO A 39 -3.27 -5.32 -12.22
C PRO A 39 -3.26 -3.92 -12.85
N TYR A 40 -2.20 -3.16 -12.63
CA TYR A 40 -2.03 -1.77 -13.06
C TYR A 40 -2.96 -0.74 -12.39
N GLU A 41 -3.86 -1.15 -11.50
CA GLU A 41 -4.63 -0.22 -10.67
C GLU A 41 -3.90 0.13 -9.38
N MET A 42 -4.13 1.33 -8.85
CA MET A 42 -3.58 1.73 -7.55
C MET A 42 -4.35 1.05 -6.41
N PRO A 43 -3.68 0.65 -5.31
CA PRO A 43 -4.37 0.01 -4.20
C PRO A 43 -5.18 1.00 -3.36
N ASP A 44 -6.35 0.59 -2.90
CA ASP A 44 -7.15 1.26 -1.88
C ASP A 44 -6.71 0.85 -0.47
N ALA A 45 -6.66 1.82 0.45
CA ALA A 45 -6.24 1.63 1.83
C ALA A 45 -7.41 1.72 2.83
N LYS A 46 -7.77 0.60 3.45
CA LYS A 46 -8.71 0.53 4.58
C LYS A 46 -7.99 0.80 5.91
N ALA A 47 -7.70 2.07 6.14
CA ALA A 47 -6.89 2.60 7.23
C ALA A 47 -7.37 2.31 8.67
N SER A 48 -8.68 2.09 8.90
CA SER A 48 -9.26 2.04 10.26
C SER A 48 -8.68 0.93 11.15
N MET A 49 -8.36 -0.22 10.56
CA MET A 49 -7.84 -1.40 11.26
C MET A 49 -6.32 -1.54 11.18
N CYS A 50 -5.61 -0.56 10.60
CA CYS A 50 -4.16 -0.65 10.45
C CYS A 50 -3.45 -0.74 11.80
N LEU A 51 -2.44 -1.61 11.87
CA LEU A 51 -1.61 -1.84 13.06
C LEU A 51 -0.24 -1.16 12.96
N SER A 52 0.02 -0.42 11.88
CA SER A 52 1.28 0.33 11.70
C SER A 52 2.54 -0.54 11.73
N CYS A 53 2.47 -1.79 11.23
CA CYS A 53 3.63 -2.69 11.15
C CYS A 53 4.64 -2.32 10.06
N ALA A 54 4.33 -1.36 9.19
CA ALA A 54 5.18 -0.84 8.10
C ALA A 54 5.65 -1.86 7.04
N LEU A 55 5.17 -3.11 7.05
CA LEU A 55 5.53 -4.12 6.04
C LEU A 55 5.23 -3.68 4.60
N CYS A 56 4.06 -3.07 4.39
CA CYS A 56 3.66 -2.51 3.09
C CYS A 56 4.56 -1.35 2.62
N VAL A 57 5.14 -0.58 3.55
CA VAL A 57 6.09 0.49 3.24
C VAL A 57 7.39 -0.12 2.73
N GLN A 58 7.92 -1.14 3.43
CA GLN A 58 9.15 -1.82 3.03
C GLN A 58 9.03 -2.57 1.70
N ALA A 59 7.83 -3.09 1.40
CA ALA A 59 7.57 -3.83 0.17
C ALA A 59 7.34 -2.93 -1.06
N CYS A 60 7.04 -1.65 -0.90
CA CYS A 60 6.75 -0.76 -2.03
C CYS A 60 8.06 -0.22 -2.65
N PRO A 61 8.46 -0.65 -3.87
CA PRO A 61 9.72 -0.22 -4.48
C PRO A 61 9.77 1.28 -4.81
N GLN A 62 8.60 1.91 -4.95
CA GLN A 62 8.46 3.34 -5.28
C GLN A 62 8.32 4.23 -4.05
N ASN A 63 8.32 3.67 -2.84
CA ASN A 63 8.06 4.42 -1.60
C ASN A 63 6.73 5.21 -1.63
N ALA A 64 5.74 4.73 -2.39
CA ALA A 64 4.43 5.34 -2.54
C ALA A 64 3.47 5.00 -1.37
N VAL A 65 3.84 4.06 -0.49
CA VAL A 65 3.05 3.69 0.69
C VAL A 65 3.73 4.21 1.94
N ARG A 66 2.98 4.87 2.83
CA ARG A 66 3.49 5.44 4.09
C ARG A 66 2.61 5.05 5.27
N VAL A 67 3.19 5.08 6.46
CA VAL A 67 2.44 5.02 7.71
C VAL A 67 2.59 6.37 8.41
N ILE A 68 1.48 7.07 8.65
CA ILE A 68 1.43 8.40 9.28
C ILE A 68 0.64 8.36 10.58
#